data_AF-A0A210PDM2-F1
#
_entry.id   AF-A0A210PDM2-F1
#
_cell.length_a   1.000
_cell.length_b   1.000
_cell.length_c   1.000
_cell.angle_alpha   90.00
_cell.angle_beta   90.00
_cell.angle_gamma   90.00
#
_symmetry.space_group_name_H-M   'P 1'
#
loop_
_entity.id
_entity.type
_entity.pdbx_description
1 polymer ?
#
loop_
_entity_poly.entity_id
_entity_poly.type
_entity_poly.pdbx_seq_one_letter_code
_entity_poly.pdbx_strand_id
1 'polypeptide(L)'
;MYLQCVNGMYLQSDYVMYLQYDNAMYLQCDYYVMCLQCDYYVMCLDCDYVMYLQCIYVMYLQCDYVMYLQCDYVMCLQCVNAMCLQCVNGMYIQSDTVMYLQCDYVMCLQCDYYVMCLDCDYVMY
;
A
#
# COMPACT_ATOMS: atom_id res chain seq x y z
N MET A 1 -16.95 -8.50 5.24
CA MET A 1 -16.67 -9.90 4.80
C MET A 1 -15.32 -10.33 5.37
N TYR A 2 -15.19 -11.58 5.85
CA TYR A 2 -13.90 -12.23 6.11
C TYR A 2 -13.66 -13.23 4.98
N LEU A 3 -12.53 -13.13 4.29
CA LEU A 3 -12.20 -14.04 3.20
C LEU A 3 -10.73 -14.45 3.30
N GLN A 4 -10.49 -15.75 3.22
CA GLN A 4 -9.15 -16.33 3.15
C GLN A 4 -9.06 -17.14 1.86
N CYS A 5 -8.14 -16.79 0.98
CA CYS A 5 -7.93 -17.49 -0.27
C CYS A 5 -6.43 -17.62 -0.55
N VAL A 6 -5.98 -18.77 -1.07
CA VAL A 6 -4.56 -18.96 -1.39
C VAL A 6 -4.17 -18.05 -2.57
N ASN A 7 -4.93 -18.11 -3.67
CA ASN A 7 -4.71 -17.28 -4.85
C ASN A 7 -6.02 -16.62 -5.28
N GLY A 8 -6.04 -15.28 -5.28
CA GLY A 8 -7.11 -14.48 -5.85
C GLY A 8 -6.71 -13.97 -7.23
N MET A 9 -7.42 -14.36 -8.28
CA MET A 9 -7.19 -13.75 -9.61
C MET A 9 -7.81 -12.36 -9.69
N TYR A 10 -9.07 -12.24 -9.30
CA TYR A 10 -9.80 -10.97 -9.29
C TYR A 10 -10.77 -10.99 -8.12
N LEU A 11 -10.69 -9.99 -7.25
CA LEU A 11 -11.65 -9.81 -6.18
C LEU A 11 -12.10 -8.35 -6.18
N GLN A 12 -13.40 -8.16 -6.36
CA GLN A 12 -14.06 -6.87 -6.31
C GLN A 12 -15.08 -6.90 -5.18
N SER A 13 -15.02 -5.91 -4.28
CA SER A 13 -15.97 -5.79 -3.19
C SER A 13 -16.05 -4.37 -2.67
N ASP A 14 -17.26 -3.87 -2.42
CA ASP A 14 -17.45 -2.55 -1.82
C ASP A 14 -16.78 -2.44 -0.43
N TYR A 15 -16.90 -3.48 0.41
CA TYR A 15 -16.44 -3.46 1.80
C TYR A 15 -15.74 -4.76 2.21
N VAL A 16 -14.48 -4.64 2.57
CA VAL A 16 -13.66 -5.73 3.09
C VAL A 16 -13.32 -5.45 4.54
N MET A 17 -13.76 -6.34 5.44
CA MET A 17 -13.39 -6.23 6.86
C MET A 17 -12.02 -6.86 7.07
N TYR A 18 -11.82 -8.06 6.55
CA TYR A 18 -10.59 -8.80 6.66
C TYR A 18 -10.40 -9.64 5.42
N LEU A 19 -9.25 -9.52 4.80
CA LEU A 19 -8.87 -10.31 3.65
C LEU A 19 -7.44 -10.80 3.82
N GLN A 20 -7.26 -12.11 3.75
CA GLN A 20 -5.94 -12.74 3.78
C GLN A 20 -5.74 -13.59 2.53
N TYR A 21 -4.60 -13.44 1.89
CA TYR A 21 -4.22 -14.25 0.74
C TYR A 21 -2.71 -14.41 0.59
N ASP A 22 -2.28 -15.45 -0.11
CA ASP A 22 -0.87 -15.60 -0.44
C ASP A 22 -0.56 -14.67 -1.61
N ASN A 23 -1.35 -14.78 -2.69
CA ASN A 23 -1.16 -14.01 -3.91
C ASN A 23 -2.48 -13.42 -4.42
N ALA A 24 -2.43 -12.16 -4.83
CA ALA A 24 -3.53 -11.51 -5.55
C ALA A 24 -3.04 -10.87 -6.85
N MET A 25 -3.74 -11.15 -7.94
CA MET A 25 -3.50 -10.47 -9.20
C MET A 25 -4.18 -9.11 -9.21
N TYR A 26 -5.48 -9.05 -8.89
CA TYR A 26 -6.24 -7.81 -8.86
C TYR A 26 -7.20 -7.77 -7.67
N LEU A 27 -7.11 -6.69 -6.91
CA LEU A 27 -8.00 -6.36 -5.81
C LEU A 27 -8.54 -4.95 -6.01
N GLN A 28 -9.86 -4.86 -6.11
CA GLN A 28 -10.57 -3.59 -6.18
C GLN A 28 -11.56 -3.50 -5.02
N CYS A 29 -11.47 -2.45 -4.22
CA CYS A 29 -12.47 -2.15 -3.20
C CYS A 29 -12.95 -0.70 -3.25
N ASP A 30 -14.23 -0.53 -3.54
CA ASP A 30 -14.78 0.80 -3.84
C ASP A 30 -15.01 1.68 -2.59
N TYR A 31 -14.90 1.14 -1.37
CA TYR A 31 -15.04 1.95 -0.15
C TYR A 31 -13.95 1.68 0.88
N TYR A 32 -14.03 0.58 1.61
CA TYR A 32 -13.20 0.38 2.79
C TYR A 32 -12.60 -1.02 2.85
N VAL A 33 -11.29 -1.04 3.11
CA VAL A 33 -10.53 -2.20 3.54
C VAL A 33 -10.03 -1.94 4.95
N MET A 34 -10.56 -2.68 5.91
CA MET A 34 -10.13 -2.59 7.31
C MET A 34 -8.76 -3.25 7.52
N CYS A 35 -8.62 -4.50 7.11
CA CYS A 35 -7.35 -5.21 7.18
C CYS A 35 -7.14 -6.08 5.94
N LEU A 36 -5.96 -5.94 5.34
CA LEU A 36 -5.52 -6.75 4.23
C LEU A 36 -4.11 -7.28 4.51
N GLN A 37 -3.97 -8.60 4.43
CA GLN A 37 -2.72 -9.30 4.62
C GLN A 37 -2.42 -10.14 3.38
N CYS A 38 -1.24 -9.91 2.81
CA CYS A 38 -0.71 -10.65 1.69
C CYS A 38 0.64 -11.27 2.04
N ASP A 39 0.74 -12.59 1.93
CA ASP A 39 1.95 -13.29 2.33
C ASP A 39 3.05 -13.25 1.25
N TYR A 40 2.73 -12.93 -0.01
CA TYR A 40 3.72 -12.89 -1.09
C TYR A 40 3.58 -11.66 -2.00
N TYR A 41 2.62 -11.65 -2.92
CA TYR A 41 2.52 -10.56 -3.90
C TYR A 41 1.10 -10.08 -4.18
N VAL A 42 1.00 -8.77 -4.40
CA VAL A 42 -0.14 -8.07 -4.99
C VAL A 42 0.31 -7.39 -6.28
N MET A 43 -0.32 -7.74 -7.40
CA MET A 43 -0.07 -7.05 -8.66
C MET A 43 -0.74 -5.68 -8.70
N CYS A 44 -2.04 -5.62 -8.44
CA CYS A 44 -2.78 -4.36 -8.37
C CYS A 44 -3.72 -4.34 -7.18
N LEU A 45 -3.63 -3.28 -6.37
CA LEU A 45 -4.60 -2.91 -5.36
C LEU A 45 -5.15 -1.51 -5.68
N ASP A 46 -6.46 -1.42 -5.84
CA ASP A 46 -7.18 -0.15 -6.00
C ASP A 46 -8.28 -0.05 -4.93
N CYS A 47 -8.13 0.89 -3.99
CA CYS A 47 -9.03 1.01 -2.85
C CYS A 47 -9.16 2.47 -2.38
N ASP A 48 -10.37 2.98 -2.17
CA ASP A 48 -10.55 4.34 -1.64
C ASP A 48 -9.90 4.50 -0.25
N TYR A 49 -10.21 3.61 0.69
CA TYR A 49 -9.70 3.67 2.06
C TYR A 49 -9.10 2.34 2.53
N VAL A 50 -7.88 2.40 3.02
CA VAL A 50 -7.16 1.27 3.62
C VAL A 50 -6.70 1.63 5.03
N MET A 51 -7.20 0.92 6.02
CA MET A 51 -6.78 1.08 7.41
C MET A 51 -5.45 0.38 7.67
N TYR A 52 -5.34 -0.91 7.32
CA TYR A 52 -4.12 -1.68 7.48
C TYR A 52 -3.86 -2.54 6.24
N LEU A 53 -2.68 -2.35 5.64
CA LEU A 53 -2.16 -3.21 4.60
C LEU A 53 -0.77 -3.71 4.95
N GLN A 54 -0.61 -5.03 4.89
CA GLN A 54 0.67 -5.70 5.05
C GLN A 54 0.89 -6.64 3.86
N CYS A 55 2.00 -6.47 3.15
CA CYS A 55 2.32 -7.30 1.98
C CYS A 55 3.83 -7.38 1.75
N ILE A 56 4.38 -8.52 1.32
CA ILE A 56 5.81 -8.56 0.97
C ILE A 56 6.10 -7.75 -0.30
N TYR A 57 5.36 -8.01 -1.39
CA TYR A 57 5.56 -7.35 -2.68
C TYR A 57 4.29 -6.70 -3.23
N VAL A 58 4.35 -5.41 -3.50
CA VAL A 58 3.27 -4.66 -4.16
C VAL A 58 3.79 -4.02 -5.44
N MET A 59 3.21 -4.40 -6.57
CA MET A 59 3.57 -3.78 -7.86
C MET A 59 2.88 -2.42 -8.01
N TYR A 60 1.55 -2.38 -7.88
CA TYR A 60 0.78 -1.16 -7.97
C TYR A 60 -0.21 -1.06 -6.82
N LEU A 61 -0.12 0.03 -6.07
CA LEU A 61 -1.10 0.40 -5.06
C LEU A 61 -1.58 1.82 -5.31
N GLN A 62 -2.90 1.93 -5.50
CA GLN A 62 -3.60 3.17 -5.63
C GLN A 62 -4.66 3.25 -4.54
N CYS A 63 -4.56 4.25 -3.67
CA CYS A 63 -5.57 4.49 -2.64
C CYS A 63 -5.77 5.97 -2.35
N ASP A 64 -6.98 6.43 -2.06
CA ASP A 64 -7.14 7.82 -1.62
C ASP A 64 -6.54 8.01 -0.22
N TYR A 65 -6.81 7.07 0.70
CA TYR A 65 -6.36 7.16 2.08
C TYR A 65 -5.76 5.85 2.60
N VAL A 66 -4.58 5.96 3.20
CA VAL A 66 -3.88 4.84 3.85
C VAL A 66 -3.51 5.23 5.27
N MET A 67 -4.01 4.49 6.26
CA MET A 67 -3.61 4.73 7.64
C MET A 67 -2.28 4.05 7.97
N TYR A 68 -2.14 2.77 7.66
CA TYR A 68 -0.90 2.02 7.83
C TYR A 68 -0.63 1.12 6.64
N LEU A 69 0.52 1.30 6.03
CA LEU A 69 1.07 0.40 5.02
C LEU A 69 2.45 -0.08 5.44
N GLN A 70 2.62 -1.39 5.41
CA GLN A 70 3.89 -2.05 5.64
C GLN A 70 4.16 -3.03 4.50
N CYS A 71 5.19 -2.74 3.70
CA CYS A 71 5.59 -3.62 2.62
C CYS A 71 7.10 -3.75 2.48
N ASP A 72 7.63 -4.94 2.19
CA ASP A 72 9.08 -5.05 1.95
C ASP A 72 9.46 -4.35 0.63
N TYR A 73 8.64 -4.52 -0.41
CA TYR A 73 8.89 -3.95 -1.72
C TYR A 73 7.63 -3.32 -2.31
N VAL A 74 7.74 -2.08 -2.76
CA VAL A 74 6.69 -1.37 -3.49
C VAL A 74 7.26 -0.78 -4.77
N MET A 75 6.71 -1.17 -5.92
CA MET A 75 7.15 -0.59 -7.20
C MET A 75 6.49 0.77 -7.42
N CYS A 76 5.16 0.84 -7.32
CA CYS A 76 4.42 2.09 -7.46
C CYS A 76 3.40 2.24 -6.35
N LEU A 77 3.54 3.28 -5.55
CA LEU A 77 2.56 3.73 -4.56
C LEU A 77 2.02 5.09 -4.97
N GLN A 78 0.71 5.17 -5.14
CA GLN A 78 0.00 6.41 -5.34
C GLN A 78 -1.07 6.53 -4.27
N CYS A 79 -1.00 7.57 -3.45
CA CYS A 79 -2.09 7.87 -2.55
C CYS A 79 -2.30 9.35 -2.32
N VAL A 80 -3.53 9.78 -2.01
CA VAL A 80 -3.73 11.19 -1.66
C VAL A 80 -3.13 11.44 -0.27
N ASN A 81 -3.52 10.64 0.72
CA ASN A 81 -3.04 10.82 2.09
C ASN A 81 -2.56 9.50 2.70
N ALA A 82 -1.35 9.49 3.23
CA ALA A 82 -0.83 8.39 4.03
C ALA A 82 -0.39 8.85 5.43
N MET A 83 -0.86 8.14 6.47
CA MET A 83 -0.42 8.43 7.84
C MET A 83 0.92 7.76 8.13
N CYS A 84 1.07 6.49 7.79
CA CYS A 84 2.31 5.75 8.00
C CYS A 84 2.59 4.84 6.82
N LEU A 85 3.71 5.11 6.13
CA LEU A 85 4.26 4.29 5.08
C LEU A 85 5.58 3.68 5.58
N GLN A 86 5.64 2.36 5.65
CA GLN A 86 6.85 1.63 5.94
C GLN A 86 7.15 0.72 4.76
N CYS A 87 8.30 0.93 4.12
CA CYS A 87 8.75 -0.03 3.13
C CYS A 87 10.26 -0.16 3.04
N VAL A 88 10.80 -1.38 2.94
CA VAL A 88 12.25 -1.55 2.79
C VAL A 88 12.70 -0.91 1.47
N ASN A 89 12.05 -1.24 0.35
CA ASN A 89 12.37 -0.68 -0.96
C ASN A 89 11.13 -0.13 -1.66
N GLY A 90 11.11 1.18 -1.94
CA GLY A 90 10.10 1.85 -2.77
C GLY A 90 10.71 2.35 -4.08
N MET A 91 10.18 1.99 -5.24
CA MET A 91 10.69 2.55 -6.49
C MET A 91 10.08 3.92 -6.76
N TYR A 92 8.76 4.02 -6.76
CA TYR A 92 8.04 5.27 -6.98
C TYR A 92 6.97 5.44 -5.90
N ILE A 93 7.15 6.44 -5.05
CA ILE A 93 6.18 6.82 -4.01
C ILE A 93 5.69 8.22 -4.34
N GLN A 94 4.40 8.34 -4.64
CA GLN A 94 3.73 9.60 -4.87
C GLN A 94 2.56 9.76 -3.92
N SER A 95 2.53 10.91 -3.25
CA SER A 95 1.40 11.24 -2.40
C SER A 95 1.24 12.73 -2.10
N ASP A 96 0.01 13.20 -1.89
CA ASP A 96 -0.18 14.62 -1.54
C ASP A 96 0.32 14.88 -0.12
N THR A 97 -0.02 14.00 0.82
CA THR A 97 0.47 14.08 2.21
C THR A 97 0.99 12.75 2.74
N VAL A 98 2.10 12.80 3.47
CA VAL A 98 2.61 11.70 4.29
C VAL A 98 2.94 12.21 5.68
N MET A 99 2.43 11.58 6.73
CA MET A 99 2.84 11.96 8.08
C MET A 99 4.17 11.30 8.45
N TYR A 100 4.29 9.99 8.23
CA TYR A 100 5.50 9.23 8.52
C TYR A 100 5.86 8.34 7.32
N LEU A 101 7.06 8.52 6.78
CA LEU A 101 7.66 7.64 5.79
C LEU A 101 8.95 7.05 6.36
N GLN A 102 9.02 5.74 6.43
CA GLN A 102 10.24 5.01 6.75
C GLN A 102 10.61 4.05 5.63
N CYS A 103 11.85 4.12 5.17
CA CYS A 103 12.35 3.24 4.14
C CYS A 103 13.86 2.98 4.21
N ASP A 104 14.34 1.91 3.58
CA ASP A 104 15.80 1.76 3.39
C ASP A 104 16.19 2.43 2.06
N TYR A 105 15.43 2.18 1.00
CA TYR A 105 15.68 2.76 -0.32
C TYR A 105 14.39 3.27 -0.95
N VAL A 106 14.42 4.53 -1.40
CA VAL A 106 13.42 5.09 -2.32
C VAL A 106 14.09 5.68 -3.56
N MET A 107 13.65 5.26 -4.75
CA MET A 107 14.20 5.77 -6.01
C MET A 107 13.56 7.09 -6.45
N CYS A 108 12.26 7.28 -6.21
CA CYS A 108 11.55 8.52 -6.48
C CYS A 108 10.52 8.74 -5.37
N LEU A 109 10.65 9.86 -4.66
CA LEU A 109 9.68 10.31 -3.68
C LEU A 109 9.10 11.66 -4.11
N GLN A 110 7.82 11.67 -4.47
CA GLN A 110 7.08 12.90 -4.75
C GLN A 110 6.03 13.12 -3.66
N CYS A 111 6.18 14.21 -2.91
CA CYS A 111 5.19 14.65 -1.94
C CYS A 111 4.87 16.14 -2.13
N ASP A 112 3.58 16.47 -2.28
CA ASP A 112 3.17 17.83 -2.67
C ASP A 112 3.07 18.78 -1.47
N TYR A 113 2.61 18.31 -0.31
CA TYR A 113 2.36 19.18 0.84
C TYR A 113 3.27 18.91 2.04
N TYR A 114 3.23 17.72 2.63
CA TYR A 114 3.90 17.46 3.91
C TYR A 114 4.49 16.06 3.99
N VAL A 115 5.74 16.00 4.48
CA VAL A 115 6.33 14.83 5.12
C VAL A 115 6.76 15.27 6.51
N MET A 116 6.04 14.84 7.56
CA MET A 116 6.37 15.28 8.93
C MET A 116 7.64 14.59 9.45
N CYS A 117 7.76 13.29 9.18
CA CYS A 117 8.93 12.49 9.51
C CYS A 117 9.34 11.67 8.28
N LEU A 118 10.57 11.85 7.83
CA LEU A 118 11.20 11.05 6.79
C LEU A 118 12.41 10.35 7.40
N ASP A 119 12.38 9.03 7.46
CA ASP A 119 13.51 8.19 7.86
C ASP A 119 13.85 7.26 6.70
N CYS A 120 14.78 7.68 5.85
CA CYS A 120 15.21 6.91 4.70
C CYS A 120 16.73 6.87 4.56
N ASP A 121 17.31 5.68 4.47
CA ASP A 121 18.77 5.51 4.31
C ASP A 121 19.24 6.06 2.95
N TYR A 122 18.46 5.82 1.89
CA TYR A 122 18.75 6.29 0.54
C TYR A 122 17.51 6.81 -0.17
N VAL A 123 17.58 8.07 -0.62
CA VAL A 123 16.57 8.67 -1.49
C VAL A 123 17.26 9.17 -2.75
N MET A 124 16.92 8.58 -3.89
CA MET A 124 17.25 9.14 -5.21
C MET A 124 16.08 10.09 -5.60
N TYR A 125 16.41 11.21 -6.24
CA TYR A 125 15.43 12.22 -6.66
C TYR A 125 15.23 12.15 -8.18
#